data_AF-A0A2Z3R4N4-F1
#
_entry.id   AF-A0A2Z3R4N4-F1
#
_cell.length_a   1.000
_cell.length_b   1.000
_cell.length_c   1.000
_cell.angle_alpha   90.00
_cell.angle_beta   90.00
_cell.angle_gamma   90.00
#
_symmetry.space_group_name_H-M   'P 1'
#
loop_
_entity.id
_entity.type
_entity.pdbx_description
1 polymer ?
#
loop_
_entity_poly.entity_id
_entity_poly.type
_entity_poly.pdbx_seq_one_letter_code
_entity_poly.pdbx_strand_id
1 'polypeptide(L)'
;MFFSVRRVSPRRVRNAPCKRLLSVSNISVSCDPSRTSRGTGPSRDPPGMPLSCHRYPCRPMIQLLFHIVAVILYALAGIYYWRALESPPGGQRDRRRGAFIGALAVILQAGLLIGDIDHDGHLTLGVGTILSLDAWAVAAIFLVASLRKPIESLGAFIMPSTAVATMGQIFLPASSEDTRINDPWLVAHIVISILAYSLLSIAVVQSLVLWVQESRLRRRHPAQLLRAIPPMETMETLMFEMIQVGFVLLTLTLISGFFFSEQLFGDPLPFTHHSVLSLVAWLAFAILLIGRRQFGWRGRNAVRWTVGGFVLLVFAYLSAEFLFKLVLPG
;
A
#
# COMPACT_ATOMS: atom_id res chain seq x y z
N MET A 1 -28.28 -31.73 32.00
CA MET A 1 -27.56 -30.63 32.66
C MET A 1 -27.86 -29.35 31.91
N PHE A 2 -28.77 -28.54 32.44
CA PHE A 2 -29.19 -27.24 31.88
C PHE A 2 -28.28 -26.15 32.44
N PHE A 3 -27.65 -25.34 31.58
CA PHE A 3 -26.92 -24.13 32.00
C PHE A 3 -27.81 -22.89 31.83
N SER A 4 -28.05 -22.22 32.96
CA SER A 4 -28.89 -21.05 33.14
C SER A 4 -28.17 -19.77 32.69
N VAL A 5 -28.72 -19.07 31.70
CA VAL A 5 -28.28 -17.73 31.27
C VAL A 5 -28.90 -16.67 32.19
N ARG A 6 -28.08 -15.98 33.01
CA ARG A 6 -28.52 -14.80 33.78
C ARG A 6 -28.56 -13.57 32.86
N ARG A 7 -29.73 -12.93 32.74
CA ARG A 7 -29.89 -11.59 32.15
C ARG A 7 -29.34 -10.54 33.12
N VAL A 8 -28.43 -9.69 32.65
CA VAL A 8 -27.97 -8.49 33.37
C VAL A 8 -28.83 -7.30 32.91
N SER A 9 -29.48 -6.61 33.86
CA SER A 9 -30.28 -5.41 33.60
C SER A 9 -29.40 -4.18 33.39
N PRO A 10 -29.80 -3.19 32.57
CA PRO A 10 -29.01 -1.97 32.39
C PRO A 10 -29.17 -1.04 33.61
N ARG A 11 -28.07 -0.80 34.34
CA ARG A 11 -28.02 0.24 35.38
C ARG A 11 -27.88 1.61 34.73
N ARG A 12 -28.84 2.46 35.09
CA ARG A 12 -28.96 3.91 34.81
C ARG A 12 -27.73 4.67 35.35
N VAL A 13 -26.82 5.12 34.48
CA VAL A 13 -25.71 6.02 34.86
C VAL A 13 -26.20 7.47 34.76
N ARG A 14 -26.11 8.18 35.89
CA ARG A 14 -26.48 9.59 36.07
C ARG A 14 -25.33 10.53 35.68
N ASN A 15 -25.70 11.70 35.18
CA ASN A 15 -24.84 12.78 34.69
C ASN A 15 -23.96 13.47 35.77
N ALA A 16 -22.77 13.92 35.30
CA ALA A 16 -22.02 15.15 35.64
C ALA A 16 -21.24 15.24 36.99
N PRO A 17 -20.14 16.05 37.11
CA PRO A 17 -19.84 17.27 36.34
C PRO A 17 -18.44 17.48 35.75
N CYS A 18 -18.44 18.36 34.74
CA CYS A 18 -17.33 18.97 34.01
C CYS A 18 -16.83 20.25 34.72
N LYS A 19 -15.51 20.37 34.92
CA LYS A 19 -14.69 21.60 35.11
C LYS A 19 -13.24 21.11 35.27
N ARG A 20 -12.26 21.49 34.43
CA ARG A 20 -11.64 22.82 34.39
C ARG A 20 -10.77 22.97 33.13
N LEU A 21 -10.88 24.15 32.52
CA LEU A 21 -10.26 24.69 31.30
C LEU A 21 -8.75 24.97 31.41
N LEU A 22 -8.08 25.00 30.25
CA LEU A 22 -7.29 26.12 29.67
C LEU A 22 -6.86 25.69 28.23
N SER A 23 -7.56 26.14 27.17
CA SER A 23 -7.25 27.31 26.31
C SER A 23 -5.83 27.21 25.70
N VAL A 24 -5.62 27.12 24.37
CA VAL A 24 -5.83 28.21 23.39
C VAL A 24 -6.08 27.68 21.96
N SER A 25 -6.97 28.39 21.24
CA SER A 25 -7.24 28.47 19.78
C SER A 25 -8.12 27.43 19.07
N ASN A 26 -9.43 27.61 19.29
CA ASN A 26 -10.51 27.85 18.30
C ASN A 26 -10.64 26.94 17.06
N ILE A 27 -11.50 25.92 17.16
CA ILE A 27 -12.90 25.89 16.65
C ILE A 27 -13.50 24.58 17.16
N SER A 28 -14.32 24.65 18.22
CA SER A 28 -15.09 23.52 18.72
C SER A 28 -16.57 23.75 18.43
N VAL A 29 -17.09 23.04 17.43
CA VAL A 29 -18.53 22.93 17.20
C VAL A 29 -19.09 21.98 18.27
N SER A 30 -19.66 22.55 19.34
CA SER A 30 -20.41 21.80 20.35
C SER A 30 -21.78 21.39 19.78
N CYS A 31 -22.05 20.10 19.69
CA CYS A 31 -23.42 19.58 19.62
C CYS A 31 -24.00 19.54 21.04
N ASP A 32 -24.91 20.45 21.36
CA ASP A 32 -25.70 20.44 22.59
C ASP A 32 -26.93 19.51 22.40
N PRO A 33 -27.09 18.42 23.18
CA PRO A 33 -28.22 17.51 23.04
C PRO A 33 -29.46 17.95 23.84
N SER A 34 -29.51 19.17 24.38
CA SER A 34 -30.59 19.60 25.30
C SER A 34 -31.54 20.66 24.72
N ARG A 35 -32.23 20.35 23.62
CA ARG A 35 -33.46 21.07 23.22
C ARG A 35 -34.59 20.11 22.88
N THR A 36 -35.17 19.49 23.91
CA THR A 36 -36.54 18.97 23.85
C THR A 36 -37.51 20.11 24.13
N SER A 37 -38.01 20.79 23.08
CA SER A 37 -39.19 21.66 23.20
C SER A 37 -40.46 20.83 23.07
N ARG A 38 -41.28 20.86 24.12
CA ARG A 38 -42.69 20.46 24.10
C ARG A 38 -43.44 21.27 23.04
N GLY A 39 -44.25 20.61 22.23
CA GLY A 39 -45.17 21.25 21.29
C GLY A 39 -46.18 20.23 20.77
N THR A 40 -47.42 20.35 21.23
CA THR A 40 -48.60 19.57 20.86
C THR A 40 -49.16 20.00 19.50
N GLY A 41 -49.50 19.05 18.62
CA GLY A 41 -50.36 19.29 17.45
C GLY A 41 -50.08 18.32 16.28
N PRO A 42 -51.11 17.71 15.63
CA PRO A 42 -50.89 16.81 14.52
C PRO A 42 -50.91 17.61 13.20
N SER A 43 -49.80 17.61 12.46
CA SER A 43 -49.76 18.10 11.08
C SER A 43 -48.98 17.13 10.19
N ARG A 44 -49.61 16.80 9.06
CA ARG A 44 -49.10 15.98 7.96
C ARG A 44 -48.13 16.83 7.11
N ASP A 45 -47.01 16.23 6.67
CA ASP A 45 -46.24 16.42 5.42
C ASP A 45 -44.79 15.86 5.58
N PRO A 46 -43.96 15.68 4.52
CA PRO A 46 -43.58 14.44 3.82
C PRO A 46 -42.23 13.82 4.30
N PRO A 47 -41.74 12.68 3.75
CA PRO A 47 -40.54 12.02 4.26
C PRO A 47 -39.28 12.86 4.00
N GLY A 48 -38.70 13.36 5.09
CA GLY A 48 -37.43 14.08 5.09
C GLY A 48 -36.26 13.19 4.68
N MET A 49 -35.51 13.67 3.70
CA MET A 49 -34.20 13.19 3.27
C MET A 49 -33.25 12.95 4.46
N PRO A 50 -32.39 11.92 4.43
CA PRO A 50 -31.33 11.78 5.40
C PRO A 50 -30.29 12.88 5.13
N LEU A 51 -30.13 13.80 6.08
CA LEU A 51 -28.91 14.59 6.19
C LEU A 51 -27.77 13.64 6.53
N SER A 52 -27.22 13.00 5.50
CA SER A 52 -25.93 12.34 5.55
C SER A 52 -24.88 13.40 5.85
N CYS A 53 -24.59 13.61 7.14
CA CYS A 53 -23.35 14.22 7.57
C CYS A 53 -22.23 13.45 6.86
N HIS A 54 -21.68 14.04 5.80
CA HIS A 54 -20.56 13.49 5.07
C HIS A 54 -19.43 13.35 6.09
N ARG A 55 -19.22 12.11 6.51
CA ARG A 55 -18.26 11.69 7.52
C ARG A 55 -16.87 11.77 6.88
N TYR A 56 -16.44 12.98 6.52
CA TYR A 56 -15.04 13.22 6.26
C TYR A 56 -14.33 13.02 7.60
N PRO A 57 -13.47 12.01 7.74
CA PRO A 57 -12.62 11.94 8.92
C PRO A 57 -11.81 13.23 8.90
N CYS A 58 -12.04 14.13 9.87
CA CYS A 58 -11.18 15.28 10.09
C CYS A 58 -9.81 14.73 10.51
N ARG A 59 -9.00 14.32 9.52
CA ARG A 59 -7.59 14.02 9.75
C ARG A 59 -7.00 15.30 10.33
N PRO A 60 -6.40 15.25 11.53
CA PRO A 60 -5.90 16.45 12.19
C PRO A 60 -4.95 17.18 11.24
N MET A 61 -5.05 18.50 11.17
CA MET A 61 -4.22 19.36 10.30
C MET A 61 -2.71 19.06 10.45
N ILE A 62 -2.30 18.60 11.63
CA ILE A 62 -0.96 18.13 11.96
C ILE A 62 -0.57 16.88 11.14
N GLN A 63 -1.43 15.87 11.01
CA GLN A 63 -1.16 14.69 10.19
C GLN A 63 -1.00 15.06 8.72
N LEU A 64 -1.83 15.97 8.20
CA LEU A 64 -1.71 16.45 6.82
C LEU A 64 -0.34 17.11 6.57
N LEU A 65 0.11 17.95 7.50
CA LEU A 65 1.43 18.58 7.41
C LEU A 65 2.54 17.52 7.33
N PHE A 66 2.49 16.48 8.16
CA PHE A 66 3.49 15.41 8.13
C PHE A 66 3.45 14.59 6.83
N HIS A 67 2.28 14.34 6.24
CA HIS A 67 2.20 13.69 4.92
C HIS A 67 2.84 14.55 3.83
N ILE A 68 2.60 15.87 3.84
CA ILE A 68 3.24 16.80 2.88
C ILE A 68 4.77 16.78 3.05
N VAL A 69 5.26 16.80 4.30
CA VAL A 69 6.70 16.70 4.58
C VAL A 69 7.27 15.38 4.07
N ALA A 70 6.59 14.26 4.29
CA ALA A 70 7.02 12.95 3.79
C ALA A 70 7.11 12.93 2.25
N VAL A 71 6.10 13.46 1.55
CA VAL A 71 6.09 13.58 0.08
C VAL A 71 7.27 14.41 -0.41
N ILE A 72 7.56 15.55 0.22
CA ILE A 72 8.69 16.41 -0.15
C ILE A 72 10.02 15.66 0.05
N LEU A 73 10.18 14.95 1.16
CA LEU A 73 11.40 14.17 1.42
C LEU A 73 11.60 13.05 0.39
N TYR A 74 10.54 12.32 0.01
CA TYR A 74 10.63 11.31 -1.06
C TYR A 74 10.97 11.94 -2.41
N ALA A 75 10.38 13.07 -2.77
CA ALA A 75 10.72 13.78 -4.00
C ALA A 75 12.19 14.25 -4.02
N LEU A 76 12.68 14.80 -2.90
CA LEU A 76 14.08 15.20 -2.76
C LEU A 76 15.03 14.00 -2.86
N ALA A 77 14.71 12.89 -2.19
CA ALA A 77 15.49 11.65 -2.32
C ALA A 77 15.57 11.20 -3.79
N GLY A 78 14.45 11.24 -4.52
CA GLY A 78 14.41 10.93 -5.95
C GLY A 78 15.32 11.83 -6.78
N ILE A 79 15.34 13.14 -6.53
CA ILE A 79 16.22 14.10 -7.21
C ILE A 79 17.70 13.78 -6.93
N TYR A 80 18.07 13.45 -5.68
CA TYR A 80 19.45 13.07 -5.35
C TYR A 80 19.88 11.77 -6.03
N TYR A 81 18.99 10.76 -6.08
CA TYR A 81 19.25 9.55 -6.85
C TYR A 81 19.41 9.88 -8.34
N TRP A 82 18.52 10.68 -8.93
CA TRP A 82 18.63 11.09 -10.34
C TRP A 82 19.97 11.79 -10.65
N ARG A 83 20.37 12.78 -9.85
CA ARG A 83 21.67 13.48 -10.00
C ARG A 83 22.86 12.53 -9.87
N ALA A 84 22.76 11.53 -8.99
CA ALA A 84 23.79 10.53 -8.83
C ALA A 84 23.95 9.60 -10.05
N LEU A 85 22.95 9.47 -10.92
CA LEU A 85 23.07 8.77 -12.21
C LEU A 85 23.80 9.63 -13.24
N GLU A 86 23.61 10.95 -13.23
CA GLU A 86 24.19 11.88 -14.22
C GLU A 86 25.68 12.18 -13.95
N SER A 87 26.15 12.05 -12.71
CA SER A 87 27.52 12.39 -12.31
C SER A 87 28.28 11.18 -11.70
N PRO A 88 28.91 10.29 -12.50
CA PRO A 88 29.55 9.07 -11.98
C PRO A 88 30.69 9.28 -10.96
N PRO A 89 31.66 10.20 -11.14
CA PRO A 89 32.74 10.40 -10.16
C PRO A 89 32.32 11.22 -8.93
N GLY A 90 31.25 12.02 -8.99
CA GLY A 90 30.71 12.81 -7.87
C GLY A 90 29.49 12.18 -7.16
N GLY A 91 28.90 11.15 -7.79
CA GLY A 91 27.60 10.62 -7.41
C GLY A 91 27.59 9.88 -6.07
N GLN A 92 28.74 9.45 -5.54
CA GLN A 92 28.78 8.73 -4.27
C GLN A 92 28.28 9.58 -3.09
N ARG A 93 28.54 10.90 -3.11
CA ARG A 93 28.04 11.82 -2.08
C ARG A 93 26.54 12.02 -2.18
N ASP A 94 26.02 12.15 -3.39
CA ASP A 94 24.59 12.33 -3.63
C ASP A 94 23.79 11.04 -3.40
N ARG A 95 24.37 9.86 -3.63
CA ARG A 95 23.80 8.57 -3.22
C ARG A 95 23.61 8.47 -1.71
N ARG A 96 24.65 8.83 -0.93
CA ARG A 96 24.56 8.82 0.54
C ARG A 96 23.52 9.81 1.05
N ARG A 97 23.44 11.00 0.45
CA ARG A 97 22.41 12.00 0.76
C ARG A 97 21.00 11.51 0.42
N GLY A 98 20.82 10.93 -0.77
CA GLY A 98 19.55 10.34 -1.20
C GLY A 98 19.09 9.21 -0.27
N ALA A 99 20.00 8.31 0.12
CA ALA A 99 19.72 7.25 1.08
C ALA A 99 19.35 7.78 2.47
N PHE A 100 20.06 8.80 2.97
CA PHE A 100 19.77 9.41 4.27
C PHE A 100 18.41 10.11 4.29
N ILE A 101 18.11 10.91 3.26
CA ILE A 101 16.82 11.61 3.12
C ILE A 101 15.68 10.60 2.92
N GLY A 102 15.90 9.57 2.11
CA GLY A 102 14.95 8.48 1.92
C GLY A 102 14.67 7.74 3.22
N ALA A 103 15.69 7.44 4.03
CA ALA A 103 15.51 6.80 5.33
C ALA A 103 14.69 7.66 6.29
N LEU A 104 14.94 8.97 6.33
CA LEU A 104 14.13 9.90 7.12
C LEU A 104 12.67 9.92 6.66
N ALA A 105 12.41 9.91 5.34
CA ALA A 105 11.07 9.85 4.77
C ALA A 105 10.34 8.56 5.17
N VAL A 106 11.03 7.41 5.09
CA VAL A 106 10.48 6.09 5.48
C VAL A 106 10.16 6.04 6.98
N ILE A 107 11.02 6.58 7.84
CA ILE A 107 10.77 6.63 9.29
C ILE A 107 9.55 7.53 9.59
N LEU A 108 9.48 8.70 8.94
CA LEU A 108 8.36 9.62 9.13
C LEU A 108 7.03 9.00 8.67
N GLN A 109 7.02 8.40 7.49
CA GLN A 109 5.86 7.70 6.93
C GLN A 109 5.41 6.53 7.81
N ALA A 110 6.36 5.76 8.38
CA ALA A 110 6.05 4.68 9.31
C ALA A 110 5.31 5.21 10.55
N GLY A 111 5.77 6.34 11.11
CA GLY A 111 5.10 7.00 12.22
C GLY A 111 3.68 7.47 11.87
N LEU A 112 3.46 7.95 10.64
CA LEU A 112 2.13 8.34 10.17
C LEU A 112 1.19 7.14 10.01
N LEU A 113 1.68 6.04 9.44
CA LEU A 113 0.91 4.80 9.27
C LEU A 113 0.55 4.17 10.62
N ILE A 114 1.46 4.21 11.61
CA ILE A 114 1.17 3.76 12.98
C ILE A 114 0.15 4.69 13.65
N GLY A 115 0.24 5.99 13.41
CA GLY A 115 -0.70 6.98 13.95
C GLY A 115 -2.11 6.93 13.33
N ASP A 116 -2.28 6.21 12.22
CA ASP A 116 -3.59 5.92 11.61
C ASP A 116 -4.29 4.71 12.25
N ILE A 117 -3.60 3.96 13.13
CA ILE A 117 -4.20 2.90 13.94
C ILE A 117 -4.93 3.57 15.11
N ASP A 118 -6.25 3.39 15.20
CA ASP A 118 -7.03 3.95 16.31
C ASP A 118 -6.68 3.26 17.64
N HIS A 119 -6.98 3.90 18.77
CA HIS A 119 -6.77 3.36 20.12
C HIS A 119 -7.44 1.99 20.33
N ASP A 120 -8.51 1.71 19.58
CA ASP A 120 -9.25 0.45 19.62
C ASP A 120 -8.69 -0.62 18.65
N GLY A 121 -7.55 -0.36 17.98
CA GLY A 121 -6.89 -1.31 17.06
C GLY A 121 -7.57 -1.41 15.68
N HIS A 122 -8.36 -0.41 15.34
CA HIS A 122 -9.10 -0.31 14.09
C HIS A 122 -8.24 0.35 13.02
N LEU A 123 -8.15 -0.28 11.84
CA LEU A 123 -7.42 0.24 10.69
C LEU A 123 -8.36 0.41 9.50
N THR A 124 -8.44 1.64 9.00
CA THR A 124 -9.18 1.96 7.78
C THR A 124 -8.34 1.58 6.55
N LEU A 125 -8.58 0.37 6.05
CA LEU A 125 -7.90 -0.20 4.89
C LEU A 125 -8.50 0.33 3.58
N GLY A 126 -8.38 1.63 3.36
CA GLY A 126 -8.73 2.26 2.08
C GLY A 126 -7.67 1.99 1.01
N VAL A 127 -8.05 2.13 -0.26
CA VAL A 127 -7.12 2.03 -1.40
C VAL A 127 -5.92 2.96 -1.23
N GLY A 128 -6.14 4.19 -0.76
CA GLY A 128 -5.07 5.15 -0.50
C GLY A 128 -4.10 4.68 0.59
N THR A 129 -4.62 4.14 1.70
CA THR A 129 -3.80 3.61 2.80
C THR A 129 -2.97 2.41 2.35
N ILE A 130 -3.57 1.47 1.63
CA ILE A 130 -2.87 0.26 1.16
C ILE A 130 -1.80 0.61 0.12
N LEU A 131 -2.09 1.50 -0.85
CA LEU A 131 -1.09 1.95 -1.82
C LEU A 131 0.08 2.69 -1.16
N SER A 132 -0.21 3.51 -0.16
CA SER A 132 0.80 4.22 0.63
C SER A 132 1.66 3.27 1.46
N LEU A 133 1.04 2.24 2.05
CA LEU A 133 1.72 1.22 2.83
C LEU A 133 2.59 0.32 1.94
N ASP A 134 2.09 -0.13 0.79
CA ASP A 134 2.89 -0.86 -0.20
C ASP A 134 4.06 0.00 -0.70
N ALA A 135 3.82 1.26 -1.05
CA ALA A 135 4.88 2.14 -1.50
C ALA A 135 5.95 2.40 -0.42
N TRP A 136 5.53 2.52 0.84
CA TRP A 136 6.44 2.57 1.98
C TRP A 136 7.28 1.31 2.10
N ALA A 137 6.67 0.12 1.96
CA ALA A 137 7.37 -1.15 2.01
C ALA A 137 8.37 -1.30 0.83
N VAL A 138 7.99 -0.89 -0.38
CA VAL A 138 8.87 -0.81 -1.55
C VAL A 138 10.08 0.08 -1.25
N ALA A 139 9.87 1.28 -0.74
CA ALA A 139 10.94 2.22 -0.41
C ALA A 139 11.86 1.67 0.69
N ALA A 140 11.30 1.05 1.74
CA ALA A 140 12.05 0.44 2.82
C ALA A 140 12.92 -0.73 2.33
N ILE A 141 12.34 -1.66 1.56
CA ILE A 141 13.06 -2.79 0.97
C ILE A 141 14.17 -2.29 0.04
N PHE A 142 13.88 -1.29 -0.81
CA PHE A 142 14.87 -0.69 -1.68
C PHE A 142 16.04 -0.08 -0.90
N LEU A 143 15.78 0.70 0.16
CA LEU A 143 16.83 1.30 0.97
C LEU A 143 17.71 0.23 1.61
N VAL A 144 17.11 -0.80 2.21
CA VAL A 144 17.85 -1.93 2.79
C VAL A 144 18.68 -2.65 1.73
N ALA A 145 18.11 -2.91 0.56
CA ALA A 145 18.81 -3.56 -0.55
C ALA A 145 19.95 -2.69 -1.11
N SER A 146 19.78 -1.35 -1.13
CA SER A 146 20.78 -0.39 -1.61
C SER A 146 22.04 -0.32 -0.74
N LEU A 147 21.96 -0.79 0.52
CA LEU A 147 23.13 -0.90 1.40
C LEU A 147 24.05 -2.05 1.00
N ARG A 148 23.52 -3.08 0.33
CA ARG A 148 24.27 -4.31 -0.01
C ARG A 148 24.55 -4.46 -1.50
N LYS A 149 23.65 -3.96 -2.36
CA LYS A 149 23.73 -4.12 -3.81
C LYS A 149 23.71 -2.74 -4.50
N PRO A 150 24.49 -2.52 -5.58
CA PRO A 150 24.53 -1.25 -6.31
C PRO A 150 23.30 -1.10 -7.22
N ILE A 151 22.12 -0.99 -6.62
CA ILE A 151 20.83 -0.85 -7.29
C ILE A 151 20.35 0.60 -7.34
N GLU A 152 21.23 1.58 -7.16
CA GLU A 152 20.86 2.98 -6.94
C GLU A 152 20.10 3.60 -8.12
N SER A 153 20.25 3.03 -9.32
CA SER A 153 19.44 3.39 -10.51
C SER A 153 17.93 3.22 -10.30
N LEU A 154 17.51 2.30 -9.44
CA LEU A 154 16.09 2.09 -9.11
C LEU A 154 15.54 3.19 -8.21
N GLY A 155 16.38 3.80 -7.35
CA GLY A 155 15.95 4.83 -6.42
C GLY A 155 15.39 6.08 -7.10
N ALA A 156 15.87 6.37 -8.31
CA ALA A 156 15.37 7.48 -9.13
C ALA A 156 13.91 7.29 -9.58
N PHE A 157 13.44 6.04 -9.66
CA PHE A 157 12.04 5.72 -10.03
C PHE A 157 11.18 5.42 -8.80
N ILE A 158 11.73 4.67 -7.83
CA ILE A 158 11.00 4.23 -6.62
C ILE A 158 10.65 5.41 -5.71
N MET A 159 11.56 6.36 -5.51
CA MET A 159 11.30 7.47 -4.58
C MET A 159 10.18 8.39 -5.06
N PRO A 160 10.16 8.85 -6.34
CA PRO A 160 9.02 9.62 -6.85
C PRO A 160 7.71 8.83 -6.89
N SER A 161 7.72 7.53 -7.22
CA SER A 161 6.49 6.74 -7.19
C SER A 161 5.92 6.63 -5.78
N THR A 162 6.79 6.54 -4.77
CA THR A 162 6.39 6.54 -3.36
C THR A 162 5.78 7.86 -2.95
N ALA A 163 6.35 8.99 -3.38
CA ALA A 163 5.78 10.31 -3.15
C ALA A 163 4.35 10.44 -3.71
N VAL A 164 4.11 9.92 -4.93
CA VAL A 164 2.78 9.92 -5.55
C VAL A 164 1.81 9.03 -4.80
N ALA A 165 2.23 7.83 -4.37
CA ALA A 165 1.39 6.92 -3.60
C ALA A 165 0.98 7.50 -2.23
N THR A 166 1.93 8.10 -1.51
CA THR A 166 1.66 8.82 -0.24
C THR A 166 0.69 9.98 -0.46
N MET A 167 0.84 10.72 -1.56
CA MET A 167 -0.10 11.79 -1.91
C MET A 167 -1.51 11.23 -2.18
N GLY A 168 -1.61 10.05 -2.80
CA GLY A 168 -2.86 9.35 -3.06
C GLY A 168 -3.68 9.08 -1.80
N GLN A 169 -3.05 8.83 -0.65
CA GLN A 169 -3.73 8.63 0.64
C GLN A 169 -4.54 9.86 1.10
N ILE A 170 -4.16 11.06 0.65
CA ILE A 170 -4.86 12.31 1.00
C ILE A 170 -6.11 12.49 0.13
N PHE A 171 -6.03 12.11 -1.15
CA PHE A 171 -7.09 12.37 -2.13
C PHE A 171 -8.08 11.21 -2.32
N LEU A 172 -7.64 9.98 -2.04
CA LEU A 172 -8.48 8.80 -2.20
C LEU A 172 -9.37 8.62 -0.96
N PRO A 173 -10.68 8.34 -1.15
CA PRO A 173 -11.58 8.07 -0.03
C PRO A 173 -11.07 6.89 0.81
N ALA A 174 -11.12 7.02 2.12
CA ALA A 174 -11.02 5.87 3.01
C ALA A 174 -12.19 4.91 2.70
N SER A 175 -11.93 3.60 2.65
CA SER A 175 -13.01 2.62 2.58
C SER A 175 -13.82 2.69 3.88
N SER A 176 -15.10 2.32 3.80
CA SER A 176 -15.98 2.20 4.96
C SER A 176 -15.74 0.91 5.76
N GLU A 177 -14.83 0.05 5.30
CA GLU A 177 -14.48 -1.19 5.98
C GLU A 177 -13.48 -0.92 7.09
N ASP A 178 -14.01 -0.89 8.29
CA ASP A 178 -13.24 -0.81 9.51
C ASP A 178 -12.79 -2.22 9.91
N THR A 179 -11.57 -2.60 9.50
CA THR A 179 -11.02 -3.92 9.79
C THR A 179 -10.34 -3.88 11.15
N ARG A 180 -10.89 -4.64 12.11
CA ARG A 180 -10.30 -4.76 13.44
C ARG A 180 -9.12 -5.73 13.42
N ILE A 181 -7.93 -5.24 13.76
CA ILE A 181 -6.69 -6.02 13.68
C ILE A 181 -6.46 -6.84 14.96
N ASN A 182 -7.36 -7.76 15.29
CA ASN A 182 -7.22 -8.60 16.49
C ASN A 182 -6.68 -10.00 16.19
N ASP A 183 -6.85 -10.50 14.97
CA ASP A 183 -6.45 -11.85 14.61
C ASP A 183 -5.01 -11.87 14.08
N PRO A 184 -4.06 -12.55 14.77
CA PRO A 184 -2.66 -12.59 14.35
C PRO A 184 -2.46 -13.20 12.96
N TRP A 185 -3.34 -14.12 12.56
CA TRP A 185 -3.31 -14.75 11.25
C TRP A 185 -3.65 -13.76 10.12
N LEU A 186 -4.63 -12.89 10.33
CA LEU A 186 -4.98 -11.84 9.39
C LEU A 186 -3.83 -10.83 9.23
N VAL A 187 -3.18 -10.45 10.35
CA VAL A 187 -1.98 -9.62 10.31
C VAL A 187 -0.88 -10.27 9.49
N ALA A 188 -0.60 -11.55 9.73
CA ALA A 188 0.39 -12.29 8.96
C ALA A 188 0.06 -12.32 7.47
N HIS A 189 -1.21 -12.57 7.11
CA HIS A 189 -1.67 -12.54 5.71
C HIS A 189 -1.43 -11.17 5.07
N ILE A 190 -1.83 -10.07 5.73
CA ILE A 190 -1.64 -8.72 5.24
C ILE A 190 -0.15 -8.42 5.03
N VAL A 191 0.69 -8.70 6.03
CA VAL A 191 2.14 -8.44 5.98
C VAL A 191 2.81 -9.23 4.85
N ILE A 192 2.53 -10.53 4.73
CA ILE A 192 3.11 -11.38 3.66
C ILE A 192 2.66 -10.87 2.29
N SER A 193 1.41 -10.45 2.16
CA SER A 193 0.87 -9.89 0.92
C SER A 193 1.59 -8.61 0.52
N ILE A 194 1.71 -7.64 1.43
CA ILE A 194 2.42 -6.39 1.17
C ILE A 194 3.87 -6.68 0.74
N LEU A 195 4.57 -7.58 1.45
CA LEU A 195 5.94 -7.95 1.08
C LEU A 195 6.03 -8.59 -0.31
N ALA A 196 5.05 -9.43 -0.69
CA ALA A 196 4.98 -10.02 -2.02
C ALA A 196 4.79 -8.95 -3.11
N TYR A 197 3.79 -8.08 -2.95
CA TYR A 197 3.50 -6.99 -3.88
C TYR A 197 4.69 -6.05 -4.03
N SER A 198 5.32 -5.66 -2.92
CA SER A 198 6.47 -4.77 -2.91
C SER A 198 7.70 -5.36 -3.62
N LEU A 199 8.00 -6.65 -3.43
CA LEU A 199 9.12 -7.29 -4.13
C LEU A 199 8.85 -7.46 -5.62
N LEU A 200 7.63 -7.83 -6.00
CA LEU A 200 7.23 -7.98 -7.40
C LEU A 200 7.19 -6.63 -8.12
N SER A 201 6.79 -5.55 -7.45
CA SER A 201 6.81 -4.20 -8.03
C SER A 201 8.23 -3.72 -8.30
N ILE A 202 9.18 -3.96 -7.37
CA ILE A 202 10.61 -3.66 -7.61
C ILE A 202 11.13 -4.49 -8.81
N ALA A 203 10.74 -5.77 -8.92
CA ALA A 203 11.10 -6.59 -10.07
C ALA A 203 10.55 -6.06 -11.39
N VAL A 204 9.32 -5.53 -11.41
CA VAL A 204 8.75 -4.85 -12.59
C VAL A 204 9.58 -3.64 -12.98
N VAL A 205 9.88 -2.74 -12.04
CA VAL A 205 10.70 -1.55 -12.31
C VAL A 205 12.07 -1.97 -12.85
N GLN A 206 12.72 -2.96 -12.24
CA GLN A 206 13.99 -3.51 -12.70
C GLN A 206 13.89 -4.10 -14.12
N SER A 207 12.82 -4.82 -14.44
CA SER A 207 12.59 -5.37 -15.78
C SER A 207 12.44 -4.27 -16.84
N LEU A 208 11.75 -3.18 -16.51
CA LEU A 208 11.56 -2.04 -17.41
C LEU A 208 12.88 -1.30 -17.64
N VAL A 209 13.69 -1.10 -16.59
CA VAL A 209 15.02 -0.51 -16.71
C VAL A 209 15.91 -1.36 -17.62
N LEU A 210 15.93 -2.68 -17.43
CA LEU A 210 16.67 -3.62 -18.28
C LEU A 210 16.21 -3.54 -19.75
N TRP A 211 14.90 -3.47 -19.99
CA TRP A 211 14.35 -3.33 -21.33
C TRP A 211 14.78 -2.03 -22.03
N VAL A 212 14.78 -0.90 -21.30
CA VAL A 212 15.23 0.39 -21.81
C VAL A 212 16.74 0.35 -22.12
N GLN A 213 17.54 -0.26 -21.24
CA GLN A 213 18.98 -0.43 -21.46
C GLN A 213 19.28 -1.29 -22.70
N GLU A 214 18.61 -2.44 -22.84
CA GLU A 214 18.75 -3.32 -24.02
C GLU A 214 18.36 -2.58 -25.31
N SER A 215 17.28 -1.80 -25.27
CA SER A 215 16.80 -1.03 -26.42
C SER A 215 17.78 0.08 -26.84
N ARG A 216 18.48 0.71 -25.89
CA ARG A 216 19.50 1.72 -26.17
C ARG A 216 20.76 1.10 -26.78
N LEU A 217 21.17 -0.08 -26.31
CA LEU A 217 22.30 -0.85 -26.84
C LEU A 217 22.08 -1.31 -28.29
N ARG A 218 20.86 -1.72 -28.65
CA ARG A 218 20.53 -2.08 -30.03
C ARG A 218 20.55 -0.90 -31.00
N ARG A 219 20.41 0.34 -30.52
CA ARG A 219 20.28 1.55 -31.36
C ARG A 219 21.55 2.39 -31.48
N ARG A 220 22.59 2.17 -30.65
CA ARG A 220 23.88 2.90 -30.76
C ARG A 220 25.05 1.92 -30.81
N HIS A 221 26.03 2.22 -31.67
CA HIS A 221 27.22 1.39 -31.89
C HIS A 221 27.90 0.95 -30.57
N PRO A 222 28.24 -0.35 -30.43
CA PRO A 222 28.56 -0.97 -29.13
C PRO A 222 29.95 -0.63 -28.56
N ALA A 223 30.87 -0.05 -29.34
CA ALA A 223 32.29 -0.04 -28.98
C ALA A 223 32.68 0.85 -27.77
N GLN A 224 31.92 1.92 -27.48
CA GLN A 224 32.31 2.91 -26.46
C GLN A 224 31.49 2.81 -25.17
N LEU A 225 30.36 2.09 -25.18
CA LEU A 225 29.45 1.94 -24.04
C LEU A 225 29.76 0.68 -23.19
N LEU A 226 30.43 -0.33 -23.77
CA LEU A 226 30.75 -1.61 -23.14
C LEU A 226 31.72 -1.52 -21.94
N ARG A 227 32.44 -0.40 -21.75
CA ARG A 227 33.41 -0.22 -20.64
C ARG A 227 32.83 0.44 -19.38
N ALA A 228 31.60 0.96 -19.43
CA ALA A 228 31.01 1.72 -18.32
C ALA A 228 29.65 1.18 -17.83
N ILE A 229 29.12 0.12 -18.44
CA ILE A 229 27.87 -0.48 -18.01
C ILE A 229 28.18 -1.52 -16.93
N PRO A 230 27.73 -1.33 -15.67
CA PRO A 230 27.79 -2.40 -14.67
C PRO A 230 27.14 -3.67 -15.25
N PRO A 231 27.70 -4.87 -15.00
CA PRO A 231 27.38 -6.07 -15.75
C PRO A 231 25.88 -6.33 -15.80
N MET A 232 25.27 -6.26 -17.00
CA MET A 232 23.83 -6.49 -17.24
C MET A 232 23.33 -7.78 -16.60
N GLU A 233 24.20 -8.79 -16.51
CA GLU A 233 23.92 -10.07 -15.84
C GLU A 233 23.59 -9.93 -14.35
N THR A 234 24.19 -8.98 -13.64
CA THR A 234 23.95 -8.79 -12.20
C THR A 234 22.57 -8.17 -11.97
N MET A 235 22.16 -7.22 -12.81
CA MET A 235 20.84 -6.61 -12.76
C MET A 235 19.72 -7.61 -13.10
N GLU A 236 19.94 -8.48 -14.10
CA GLU A 236 19.01 -9.55 -14.46
C GLU A 236 18.91 -10.62 -13.37
N THR A 237 20.04 -11.01 -12.76
CA THR A 237 20.05 -11.99 -11.67
C THR A 237 19.25 -11.48 -10.47
N LEU A 238 19.44 -10.22 -10.10
CA LEU A 238 18.72 -9.57 -9.00
C LEU A 238 17.23 -9.48 -9.29
N MET A 239 16.84 -9.12 -10.52
CA MET A 239 15.43 -9.13 -10.96
C MET A 239 14.79 -10.49 -10.70
N PHE A 240 15.41 -11.57 -11.17
CA PHE A 240 14.84 -12.90 -10.99
C PHE A 240 14.92 -13.42 -9.55
N GLU A 241 15.92 -13.03 -8.76
CA GLU A 241 15.98 -13.32 -7.32
C GLU A 241 14.77 -12.70 -6.61
N MET A 242 14.44 -11.43 -6.92
CA MET A 242 13.24 -10.76 -6.40
C MET A 242 11.94 -11.45 -6.86
N ILE A 243 11.85 -11.88 -8.13
CA ILE A 243 10.69 -12.61 -8.64
C ILE A 243 10.55 -13.95 -7.92
N GLN A 244 11.64 -14.67 -7.66
CA GLN A 244 11.60 -15.94 -6.95
C GLN A 244 11.09 -15.77 -5.51
N VAL A 245 11.64 -14.81 -4.77
CA VAL A 245 11.19 -14.51 -3.39
C VAL A 245 9.75 -14.02 -3.40
N GLY A 246 9.41 -13.09 -4.30
CA GLY A 246 8.04 -12.57 -4.46
C GLY A 246 7.03 -13.66 -4.83
N PHE A 247 7.40 -14.63 -5.66
CA PHE A 247 6.55 -15.77 -6.01
C PHE A 247 6.28 -16.70 -4.82
N VAL A 248 7.30 -16.96 -3.99
CA VAL A 248 7.13 -17.74 -2.76
C VAL A 248 6.18 -17.02 -1.81
N LEU A 249 6.38 -15.71 -1.58
CA LEU A 249 5.49 -14.92 -0.74
C LEU A 249 4.07 -14.86 -1.30
N LEU A 250 3.91 -14.67 -2.61
CA LEU A 250 2.60 -14.69 -3.28
C LEU A 250 1.89 -16.04 -3.09
N THR A 251 2.63 -17.15 -3.14
CA THR A 251 2.08 -18.49 -2.89
C THR A 251 1.60 -18.60 -1.44
N LEU A 252 2.37 -18.10 -0.47
CA LEU A 252 1.96 -18.07 0.93
C LEU A 252 0.74 -17.16 1.15
N THR A 253 0.66 -16.03 0.46
CA THR A 253 -0.52 -15.16 0.45
C THR A 253 -1.75 -15.89 -0.07
N LEU A 254 -1.66 -16.61 -1.20
CA LEU A 254 -2.79 -17.37 -1.75
C LEU A 254 -3.24 -18.49 -0.80
N ILE A 255 -2.30 -19.24 -0.22
CA ILE A 255 -2.60 -20.30 0.74
C ILE A 255 -3.25 -19.72 2.00
N SER A 256 -2.69 -18.65 2.58
CA SER A 256 -3.28 -18.02 3.77
C SER A 256 -4.63 -17.36 3.48
N GLY A 257 -4.84 -16.83 2.28
CA GLY A 257 -6.13 -16.31 1.83
C GLY A 257 -7.20 -17.40 1.71
N PHE A 258 -6.82 -18.59 1.25
CA PHE A 258 -7.72 -19.76 1.22
C PHE A 258 -8.21 -20.11 2.63
N PHE A 259 -7.30 -20.19 3.61
CA PHE A 259 -7.68 -20.49 5.00
C PHE A 259 -8.59 -19.42 5.63
N PHE A 260 -8.45 -18.15 5.23
CA PHE A 260 -9.28 -17.06 5.74
C PHE A 260 -10.65 -16.98 5.06
N SER A 261 -10.77 -17.49 3.82
CA SER A 261 -12.03 -17.50 3.06
C SER A 261 -13.15 -18.25 3.79
N GLU A 262 -12.84 -19.37 4.45
CA GLU A 262 -13.82 -20.14 5.22
C GLU A 262 -14.41 -19.34 6.39
N GLN A 263 -13.60 -18.49 7.04
CA GLN A 263 -14.00 -17.71 8.21
C GLN A 263 -14.82 -16.47 7.84
N LEU A 264 -14.56 -15.88 6.67
CA LEU A 264 -15.27 -14.69 6.20
C LEU A 264 -16.51 -14.99 5.36
N PHE A 265 -16.47 -16.01 4.50
CA PHE A 265 -17.49 -16.25 3.48
C PHE A 265 -18.27 -17.55 3.69
N GLY A 266 -17.88 -18.40 4.64
CA GLY A 266 -18.56 -19.67 4.94
C GLY A 266 -18.31 -20.79 3.92
N ASP A 267 -17.71 -20.47 2.77
CA ASP A 267 -17.29 -21.41 1.73
C ASP A 267 -15.76 -21.39 1.54
N PRO A 268 -15.11 -22.56 1.34
CA PRO A 268 -13.66 -22.64 1.15
C PRO A 268 -13.17 -21.94 -0.13
N LEU A 269 -14.05 -21.72 -1.12
CA LEU A 269 -13.72 -21.09 -2.41
C LEU A 269 -14.92 -20.35 -3.04
N PRO A 270 -15.24 -19.12 -2.62
CA PRO A 270 -16.01 -18.27 -3.50
C PRO A 270 -15.10 -17.94 -4.69
N PHE A 271 -15.39 -18.51 -5.86
CA PHE A 271 -14.74 -18.17 -7.14
C PHE A 271 -15.10 -16.74 -7.54
N THR A 272 -14.62 -15.76 -6.77
CA THR A 272 -14.75 -14.34 -7.07
C THR A 272 -13.77 -13.95 -8.16
N HIS A 273 -14.10 -12.89 -8.89
CA HIS A 273 -13.23 -12.37 -9.95
C HIS A 273 -11.81 -12.02 -9.44
N HIS A 274 -11.69 -11.51 -8.21
CA HIS A 274 -10.40 -11.25 -7.56
C HIS A 274 -9.55 -12.53 -7.39
N SER A 275 -10.14 -13.61 -6.88
CA SER A 275 -9.41 -14.86 -6.62
C SER A 275 -8.94 -15.55 -7.92
N VAL A 276 -9.75 -15.44 -8.99
CA VAL A 276 -9.34 -15.96 -10.31
C VAL A 276 -8.20 -15.12 -10.89
N LEU A 277 -8.27 -13.79 -10.81
CA LEU A 277 -7.22 -12.91 -11.33
C LEU A 277 -5.89 -13.10 -10.61
N SER A 278 -5.90 -13.27 -9.28
CA SER A 278 -4.68 -13.52 -8.50
C SER A 278 -4.07 -14.90 -8.84
N LEU A 279 -4.89 -15.92 -9.08
CA LEU A 279 -4.43 -17.23 -9.54
C LEU A 279 -3.82 -17.19 -10.95
N VAL A 280 -4.42 -16.45 -11.88
CA VAL A 280 -3.85 -16.26 -13.23
C VAL A 280 -2.53 -15.49 -13.16
N ALA A 281 -2.43 -14.49 -12.29
CA ALA A 281 -1.17 -13.79 -12.06
C ALA A 281 -0.09 -14.71 -11.49
N TRP A 282 -0.44 -15.56 -10.52
CA TRP A 282 0.46 -16.57 -9.97
C TRP A 282 0.96 -17.53 -11.05
N LEU A 283 0.06 -18.01 -11.94
CA LEU A 283 0.45 -18.82 -13.10
C LEU A 283 1.39 -18.08 -14.05
N ALA A 284 1.16 -16.79 -14.30
CA ALA A 284 2.04 -15.99 -15.15
C ALA A 284 3.48 -15.92 -14.59
N PHE A 285 3.65 -15.73 -13.27
CA PHE A 285 4.96 -15.78 -12.62
C PHE A 285 5.56 -17.18 -12.61
N ALA A 286 4.76 -18.23 -12.42
CA ALA A 286 5.21 -19.62 -12.50
C ALA A 286 5.75 -19.95 -13.91
N ILE A 287 5.00 -19.59 -14.96
CA ILE A 287 5.41 -19.75 -16.37
C ILE A 287 6.70 -19.00 -16.65
N LEU A 288 6.85 -17.77 -16.15
CA LEU A 288 8.09 -17.02 -16.29
C LEU A 288 9.29 -17.75 -15.65
N LEU A 289 9.14 -18.25 -14.42
CA LEU A 289 10.20 -18.95 -13.70
C LEU A 289 10.57 -20.29 -14.36
N ILE A 290 9.58 -21.06 -14.81
CA ILE A 290 9.79 -22.29 -15.58
C ILE A 290 10.45 -21.96 -16.92
N GLY A 291 9.94 -20.94 -17.61
CA GLY A 291 10.43 -20.52 -18.92
C GLY A 291 11.88 -20.05 -18.88
N ARG A 292 12.31 -19.41 -17.79
CA ARG A 292 13.72 -19.11 -17.56
C ARG A 292 14.57 -20.38 -17.43
N ARG A 293 14.12 -21.36 -16.63
CA ARG A 293 14.88 -22.60 -16.37
C ARG A 293 14.97 -23.52 -17.58
N GLN A 294 13.88 -23.66 -18.33
CA GLN A 294 13.78 -24.62 -19.44
C GLN A 294 14.17 -24.03 -20.78
N PHE A 295 13.78 -22.79 -21.06
CA PHE A 295 13.96 -22.16 -22.38
C PHE A 295 14.95 -20.99 -22.37
N GLY A 296 15.56 -20.69 -21.21
CA GLY A 296 16.50 -19.58 -21.09
C GLY A 296 15.88 -18.22 -21.42
N TRP A 297 14.60 -17.99 -21.07
CA TRP A 297 13.94 -16.72 -21.34
C TRP A 297 14.69 -15.54 -20.71
N ARG A 298 15.10 -14.60 -21.55
CA ARG A 298 15.82 -13.36 -21.19
C ARG A 298 15.22 -12.16 -21.91
N GLY A 299 15.58 -10.96 -21.44
CA GLY A 299 15.20 -9.69 -22.07
C GLY A 299 13.68 -9.52 -22.22
N ARG A 300 13.21 -9.30 -23.46
CA ARG A 300 11.82 -8.90 -23.75
C ARG A 300 10.75 -9.90 -23.29
N ASN A 301 11.02 -11.20 -23.29
CA ASN A 301 10.07 -12.19 -22.78
C ASN A 301 9.93 -12.08 -21.26
N ALA A 302 11.05 -11.95 -20.54
CA ALA A 302 11.04 -11.80 -19.09
C ALA A 302 10.23 -10.56 -18.67
N VAL A 303 10.42 -9.44 -19.39
CA VAL A 303 9.71 -8.18 -19.14
C VAL A 303 8.20 -8.33 -19.36
N ARG A 304 7.79 -8.93 -20.48
CA ARG A 304 6.36 -9.10 -20.81
C ARG A 304 5.61 -9.91 -19.75
N TRP A 305 6.19 -11.02 -19.30
CA TRP A 305 5.57 -11.86 -18.28
C TRP A 305 5.62 -11.21 -16.89
N THR A 306 6.71 -10.53 -16.54
CA THR A 306 6.83 -9.82 -15.24
C THR A 306 5.81 -8.69 -15.15
N VAL A 307 5.75 -7.82 -16.17
CA VAL A 307 4.79 -6.71 -16.24
C VAL A 307 3.35 -7.26 -16.35
N GLY A 308 3.11 -8.24 -17.21
CA GLY A 308 1.78 -8.84 -17.38
C GLY A 308 1.25 -9.48 -16.09
N GLY A 309 2.08 -10.26 -15.39
CA GLY A 309 1.72 -10.86 -14.10
C GLY A 309 1.42 -9.82 -13.02
N PHE A 310 2.24 -8.75 -12.94
CA PHE A 310 1.99 -7.68 -11.98
C PHE A 310 0.74 -6.86 -12.30
N VAL A 311 0.47 -6.57 -13.58
CA VAL A 311 -0.76 -5.90 -14.00
C VAL A 311 -1.99 -6.73 -13.61
N LEU A 312 -1.94 -8.05 -13.79
CA LEU A 312 -3.01 -8.94 -13.32
C LEU A 312 -3.21 -8.89 -11.80
N LEU A 313 -2.13 -8.82 -11.01
CA LEU A 313 -2.23 -8.64 -9.55
C LEU A 313 -2.88 -7.31 -9.18
N VAL A 314 -2.49 -6.22 -9.83
CA VAL A 314 -3.10 -4.89 -9.60
C VAL A 314 -4.59 -4.94 -9.94
N PHE A 315 -4.97 -5.55 -11.06
CA PHE A 315 -6.37 -5.73 -11.42
C PHE A 315 -7.13 -6.62 -10.44
N ALA A 316 -6.50 -7.67 -9.92
CA ALA A 316 -7.10 -8.50 -8.87
C ALA A 316 -7.45 -7.61 -7.67
N TYR A 317 -6.48 -6.88 -7.13
CA TYR A 317 -6.69 -5.98 -6.00
C TYR A 317 -7.80 -4.94 -6.25
N LEU A 318 -7.77 -4.26 -7.41
CA LEU A 318 -8.80 -3.29 -7.76
C LEU A 318 -10.19 -3.95 -7.87
N SER A 319 -10.28 -5.15 -8.45
CA SER A 319 -11.54 -5.87 -8.61
C SER A 319 -12.20 -6.23 -7.28
N ALA A 320 -11.42 -6.46 -6.22
CA ALA A 320 -11.95 -6.66 -4.88
C ALA A 320 -12.70 -5.40 -4.41
N GLU A 321 -12.05 -4.24 -4.45
CA GLU A 321 -12.64 -2.96 -4.03
C GLU A 321 -13.85 -2.54 -4.89
N PHE A 322 -13.77 -2.69 -6.21
CA PHE A 322 -14.84 -2.28 -7.14
C PHE A 322 -16.10 -3.14 -6.99
N LEU A 323 -15.95 -4.45 -6.75
CA LEU A 323 -17.09 -5.35 -6.60
C LEU A 323 -17.90 -5.03 -5.34
N PHE A 324 -17.23 -4.71 -4.22
CA PHE A 324 -17.90 -4.32 -2.98
C PHE A 324 -18.71 -3.02 -3.13
N LYS A 325 -18.19 -2.04 -3.90
CA LYS A 325 -18.89 -0.77 -4.17
C LYS A 325 -20.09 -0.90 -5.11
N LEU A 326 -20.08 -1.86 -6.04
CA LEU A 326 -21.13 -2.00 -7.05
C LEU A 326 -22.28 -2.94 -6.60
N VAL A 327 -21.98 -3.93 -5.75
CA VAL A 327 -22.96 -4.95 -5.32
C VAL A 327 -23.82 -4.48 -4.13
N LEU A 328 -23.40 -3.48 -3.35
CA LEU A 328 -24.20 -2.91 -2.26
C LEU A 328 -24.40 -1.39 -2.40
N PRO A 329 -25.26 -0.92 -3.31
CA PRO A 329 -25.90 0.37 -3.16
C PRO A 329 -27.13 0.21 -2.26
N GLY A 330 -26.95 0.15 -0.93
CA GLY A 330 -28.07 0.05 0.02
C GLY A 330 -27.67 -0.33 1.42
#